data_AF-A0A9W4TJU2-F1
#
_entry.id   AF-A0A9W4TJU2-F1
#
_cell.length_a   1.000
_cell.length_b   1.000
_cell.length_c   1.000
_cell.angle_alpha   90.00
_cell.angle_beta   90.00
_cell.angle_gamma   90.00
#
_symmetry.space_group_name_H-M   'P 1'
#
loop_
_entity.id
_entity.type
_entity.pdbx_description
1 polymer ?
#
loop_
_entity_poly.entity_id
_entity_poly.type
_entity_poly.pdbx_seq_one_letter_code
_entity_poly.pdbx_strand_id
1 'polypeptide(L)'
;MKKLFLIIIIFFFNNNYGQIKLSEIQGYWVKSKAEMKDGSDLLDEFVDDFSYAEYRIGQNRLCMNSNPVHRTRESCFSFILIDNLIKTSQYSGFIIEKVTNDTLILSEKIDGLEDAKLKRLYFIKQEVLISKFKEENLGDKSIIASKLFTPKSNGTIELDLNKAFKNNYSNFELVGSFKIYPAQKKIKTEITFSTQNDSSRIRIVKRVIDGSFKKWNLIDFQDYESIEIPFVLKSEITKSFRGISVIFLTDDLTEFDRLYGISMDDLKRSSDCFNKGLIAYQEKRYPESIVYFTESYRSNPKNIDALYNKAIAYFESGDKKNACQVWLELSILGQVDAKKIFLENCN
;
A
#
# COMPACT_ATOMS: atom_id res chain seq x y z
N MET A 1 -13.54 -61.29 19.16
CA MET A 1 -13.65 -60.13 18.25
C MET A 1 -14.06 -58.91 19.06
N LYS A 2 -13.11 -58.05 19.46
CA LYS A 2 -13.38 -56.81 20.20
C LYS A 2 -13.70 -55.71 19.19
N LYS A 3 -14.94 -55.17 19.21
CA LYS A 3 -15.32 -53.99 18.43
C LYS A 3 -14.73 -52.76 19.10
N LEU A 4 -13.79 -52.10 18.41
CA LEU A 4 -13.24 -50.81 18.80
C LEU A 4 -14.23 -49.73 18.32
N PHE A 5 -14.94 -49.08 19.25
CA PHE A 5 -15.75 -47.90 18.95
C PHE A 5 -14.81 -46.69 18.86
N LEU A 6 -14.61 -46.18 17.65
CA LEU A 6 -13.89 -44.94 17.42
C LEU A 6 -14.85 -43.78 17.70
N ILE A 7 -14.69 -43.12 18.85
CA ILE A 7 -15.41 -41.89 19.17
C ILE A 7 -14.73 -40.76 18.40
N ILE A 8 -15.36 -40.29 17.33
CA ILE A 8 -14.96 -39.09 16.61
C ILE A 8 -15.43 -37.90 17.44
N ILE A 9 -14.50 -37.28 18.19
CA ILE A 9 -14.74 -36.00 18.86
C ILE A 9 -14.67 -34.91 17.79
N ILE A 10 -15.84 -34.46 17.33
CA ILE A 10 -15.95 -33.28 16.49
C ILE A 10 -15.78 -32.07 17.41
N PHE A 11 -14.60 -31.43 17.37
CA PHE A 11 -14.41 -30.12 17.98
C PHE A 11 -15.19 -29.09 17.16
N PHE A 12 -16.38 -28.73 17.62
CA PHE A 12 -17.03 -27.50 17.20
C PHE A 12 -16.28 -26.33 17.82
N PHE A 13 -15.44 -25.64 17.03
CA PHE A 13 -14.95 -24.32 17.38
C PHE A 13 -16.14 -23.34 17.29
N ASN A 14 -16.89 -23.20 18.38
CA ASN A 14 -17.75 -22.04 18.55
C ASN A 14 -16.84 -20.81 18.70
N ASN A 15 -16.65 -20.05 17.63
CA ASN A 15 -16.16 -18.68 17.71
C ASN A 15 -17.24 -17.83 18.38
N ASN A 16 -17.36 -17.92 19.70
CA ASN A 16 -17.99 -16.88 20.49
C ASN A 16 -17.10 -15.65 20.37
N TYR A 17 -17.36 -14.81 19.37
CA TYR A 17 -16.81 -13.46 19.35
C TYR A 17 -17.43 -12.72 20.53
N GLY A 18 -16.74 -12.73 21.68
CA GLY A 18 -17.05 -11.82 22.77
C GLY A 18 -17.02 -10.38 22.25
N GLN A 19 -17.82 -9.50 22.84
CA GLN A 19 -17.83 -8.08 22.50
C GLN A 19 -16.41 -7.51 22.60
N ILE A 20 -15.86 -7.05 21.46
CA ILE A 20 -14.50 -6.50 21.43
C ILE A 20 -14.54 -5.14 22.13
N LYS A 21 -13.66 -4.95 23.11
CA LYS A 21 -13.54 -3.66 23.78
C LYS A 21 -12.66 -2.75 22.96
N LEU A 22 -13.04 -1.47 22.90
CA LEU A 22 -12.26 -0.44 22.25
C LEU A 22 -10.81 -0.36 22.75
N SER A 23 -10.58 -0.61 24.04
CA SER A 23 -9.24 -0.63 24.65
C SER A 23 -8.31 -1.70 24.06
N GLU A 24 -8.85 -2.76 23.46
CA GLU A 24 -8.05 -3.85 22.86
C GLU A 24 -7.50 -3.47 21.48
N ILE A 25 -8.19 -2.57 20.77
CA ILE A 25 -7.82 -2.13 19.42
C ILE A 25 -7.21 -0.73 19.38
N GLN A 26 -7.25 0.03 20.49
CA GLN A 26 -6.68 1.38 20.54
C GLN A 26 -5.17 1.39 20.36
N GLY A 27 -4.67 2.35 19.59
CA GLY A 27 -3.25 2.57 19.38
C GLY A 27 -2.85 2.68 17.90
N TYR A 28 -1.56 2.47 17.64
CA TYR A 28 -0.94 2.54 16.33
C TYR A 28 -0.64 1.15 15.82
N TRP A 29 -1.13 0.86 14.62
CA TRP A 29 -1.08 -0.44 13.97
C TRP A 29 -0.44 -0.30 12.60
N VAL A 30 0.67 -0.99 12.36
CA VAL A 30 1.38 -0.95 11.08
C VAL A 30 1.05 -2.21 10.29
N LYS A 31 0.57 -2.04 9.06
CA LYS A 31 0.21 -3.13 8.17
C LYS A 31 1.46 -3.97 7.85
N SER A 32 1.37 -5.27 8.08
CA SER A 32 2.42 -6.25 7.77
C SER A 32 2.13 -7.04 6.49
N LYS A 33 0.85 -7.33 6.21
CA LYS A 33 0.41 -8.09 5.03
C LYS A 33 -1.01 -7.68 4.63
N ALA A 34 -1.35 -7.85 3.36
CA ALA A 34 -2.72 -7.87 2.87
C ALA A 34 -2.96 -9.09 1.95
N GLU A 35 -4.19 -9.54 1.86
CA GLU A 35 -4.67 -10.57 0.92
C GLU A 35 -6.13 -10.31 0.57
N MET A 36 -6.67 -10.97 -0.45
CA MET A 36 -8.11 -10.96 -0.70
C MET A 36 -8.84 -11.80 0.35
N LYS A 37 -10.05 -11.40 0.74
CA LYS A 37 -10.80 -12.02 1.84
C LYS A 37 -11.21 -13.46 1.53
N ASP A 38 -11.43 -13.78 0.25
CA ASP A 38 -11.63 -15.13 -0.29
C ASP A 38 -10.35 -16.00 -0.28
N GLY A 39 -9.19 -15.41 0.01
CA GLY A 39 -7.88 -16.05 0.00
C GLY A 39 -7.14 -15.94 -1.32
N SER A 40 -7.67 -15.22 -2.31
CA SER A 40 -6.97 -14.96 -3.57
C SER A 40 -5.73 -14.09 -3.35
N ASP A 41 -4.71 -14.31 -4.20
CA ASP A 41 -3.54 -13.45 -4.23
C ASP A 41 -3.93 -12.02 -4.62
N LEU A 42 -3.46 -11.04 -3.82
CA LEU A 42 -3.72 -9.62 -4.06
C LEU A 42 -2.82 -9.11 -5.19
N LEU A 43 -3.40 -8.98 -6.37
CA LEU A 43 -2.77 -8.48 -7.60
C LEU A 43 -3.47 -7.16 -7.96
N ASP A 44 -3.19 -6.10 -7.21
CA ASP A 44 -3.95 -4.84 -7.29
C ASP A 44 -3.41 -3.87 -8.37
N GLU A 45 -4.30 -3.29 -9.20
CA GLU A 45 -4.00 -2.20 -10.13
C GLU A 45 -3.61 -0.91 -9.39
N PHE A 46 -4.24 -0.66 -8.25
CA PHE A 46 -4.02 0.49 -7.40
C PHE A 46 -3.12 0.06 -6.28
N VAL A 47 -1.82 0.09 -6.53
CA VAL A 47 -0.89 -0.14 -5.43
C VAL A 47 -0.76 1.10 -4.54
N ASP A 48 -1.88 1.53 -3.98
CA ASP A 48 -1.90 2.36 -2.78
C ASP A 48 -1.52 1.53 -1.53
N ASP A 49 -1.19 0.25 -1.71
CA ASP A 49 -0.67 -0.63 -0.68
C ASP A 49 0.86 -0.78 -0.67
N PHE A 50 1.61 0.08 -1.39
CA PHE A 50 3.09 -0.03 -1.42
C PHE A 50 3.73 0.35 -0.08
N SER A 51 3.85 -0.72 0.70
CA SER A 51 4.72 -1.07 1.80
C SER A 51 4.40 -0.51 3.17
N TYR A 52 3.93 0.73 3.30
CA TYR A 52 3.62 1.29 4.61
C TYR A 52 2.18 1.74 4.68
N ALA A 53 1.42 1.16 5.61
CA ALA A 53 0.16 1.71 6.04
C ALA A 53 0.11 1.64 7.57
N GLU A 54 -0.25 2.76 8.19
CA GLU A 54 -0.45 2.85 9.63
C GLU A 54 -1.88 3.25 9.93
N TYR A 55 -2.53 2.48 10.78
CA TYR A 55 -3.86 2.76 11.31
C TYR A 55 -3.71 3.23 12.75
N ARG A 56 -4.24 4.42 13.03
CA ARG A 56 -4.36 4.95 14.38
C ARG A 56 -5.81 4.89 14.81
N ILE A 57 -6.10 4.00 15.75
CA ILE A 57 -7.43 3.79 16.33
C ILE A 57 -7.50 4.56 17.64
N GLY A 58 -8.26 5.65 17.64
CA GLY A 58 -8.56 6.47 18.82
C GLY A 58 -9.89 6.11 19.47
N GLN A 59 -10.49 7.04 20.21
CA GLN A 59 -11.79 6.80 20.87
C GLN A 59 -12.93 6.61 19.85
N ASN A 60 -13.16 7.59 18.99
CA ASN A 60 -14.22 7.56 17.97
C ASN A 60 -13.69 7.89 16.57
N ARG A 61 -12.38 7.71 16.36
CA ARG A 61 -11.68 8.18 15.15
C ARG A 61 -10.64 7.17 14.71
N LEU A 62 -10.73 6.75 13.45
CA LEU A 62 -9.76 5.92 12.76
C LEU A 62 -9.01 6.80 11.77
N CYS A 63 -7.69 6.89 11.91
CA CYS A 63 -6.84 7.61 10.97
C CYS A 63 -5.92 6.65 10.24
N MET A 64 -5.78 6.83 8.94
CA MET A 64 -4.96 6.01 8.05
C MET A 64 -3.85 6.88 7.46
N ASN A 65 -2.62 6.37 7.45
CA ASN A 65 -1.47 7.04 6.85
C ASN A 65 -0.65 6.07 6.00
N SER A 66 -0.46 6.39 4.73
CA SER A 66 0.40 5.63 3.81
C SER A 66 1.81 6.22 3.68
N ASN A 67 2.09 7.36 4.33
CA ASN A 67 3.41 8.00 4.30
C ASN A 67 4.20 7.71 5.59
N PRO A 68 5.32 6.99 5.53
CA PRO A 68 6.12 6.66 6.72
C PRO A 68 6.80 7.89 7.35
N VAL A 69 7.02 8.95 6.57
CA VAL A 69 7.78 10.14 6.99
C VAL A 69 6.87 11.30 7.40
N HIS A 70 5.73 11.52 6.75
CA HIS A 70 4.88 12.70 7.00
C HIS A 70 3.57 12.34 7.71
N ARG A 71 3.28 13.02 8.83
CA ARG A 71 1.96 12.90 9.51
C ARG A 71 0.84 13.69 8.84
N THR A 72 1.17 14.69 8.03
CA THR A 72 0.20 15.66 7.47
C THR A 72 -0.72 15.07 6.39
N ARG A 73 -0.51 13.82 5.96
CA ARG A 73 -1.34 13.12 4.97
C ARG A 73 -2.26 12.05 5.60
N GLU A 74 -2.50 12.13 6.91
CA GLU A 74 -3.47 11.26 7.59
C GLU A 74 -4.91 11.52 7.11
N SER A 75 -5.58 10.48 6.62
CA SER A 75 -7.02 10.48 6.35
C SER A 75 -7.76 9.91 7.55
N CYS A 76 -8.64 10.71 8.16
CA CYS A 76 -9.34 10.31 9.37
C CYS A 76 -10.85 10.27 9.18
N PHE A 77 -11.47 9.23 9.73
CA PHE A 77 -12.92 9.00 9.70
C PHE A 77 -13.43 8.77 11.12
N SER A 78 -14.65 9.21 11.38
CA SER A 78 -15.36 8.81 12.59
C SER A 78 -15.79 7.34 12.47
N PHE A 79 -15.80 6.60 13.57
CA PHE A 79 -16.34 5.24 13.58
C PHE A 79 -17.15 4.95 14.84
N ILE A 80 -17.99 3.92 14.74
CA ILE A 80 -18.69 3.31 15.87
C ILE A 80 -18.27 1.84 15.92
N LEU A 81 -17.91 1.36 17.12
CA LEU A 81 -17.61 -0.06 17.35
C LEU A 81 -18.90 -0.79 17.76
N ILE A 82 -19.32 -1.77 16.98
CA ILE A 82 -20.50 -2.59 17.23
C ILE A 82 -20.04 -4.04 17.21
N ASP A 83 -19.97 -4.69 18.37
CA ASP A 83 -19.39 -6.03 18.56
C ASP A 83 -17.97 -6.13 17.99
N ASN A 84 -17.78 -6.73 16.82
CA ASN A 84 -16.51 -6.80 16.11
C ASN A 84 -16.44 -5.92 14.85
N LEU A 85 -17.44 -5.05 14.61
CA LEU A 85 -17.51 -4.17 13.45
C LEU A 85 -17.06 -2.75 13.80
N ILE A 86 -15.99 -2.29 13.16
CA ILE A 86 -15.61 -0.88 13.08
C ILE A 86 -16.42 -0.26 11.93
N LYS A 87 -17.58 0.31 12.25
CA LYS A 87 -18.47 0.93 11.27
C LYS A 87 -18.00 2.36 10.95
N THR A 88 -17.55 2.60 9.72
CA THR A 88 -17.04 3.90 9.26
C THR A 88 -18.07 4.67 8.42
N SER A 89 -19.05 3.99 7.84
CA SER A 89 -20.17 4.62 7.12
C SER A 89 -21.46 3.78 7.24
N GLN A 90 -22.52 4.18 6.53
CA GLN A 90 -23.74 3.39 6.42
C GLN A 90 -23.49 2.04 5.72
N TYR A 91 -22.61 2.01 4.71
CA TYR A 91 -22.42 0.89 3.79
C TYR A 91 -21.07 0.19 3.94
N SER A 92 -20.16 0.76 4.76
CA SER A 92 -18.79 0.27 4.86
C SER A 92 -18.23 0.30 6.27
N GLY A 93 -17.23 -0.55 6.49
CA GLY A 93 -16.49 -0.67 7.74
C GLY A 93 -15.43 -1.76 7.66
N PHE A 94 -14.92 -2.13 8.82
CA PHE A 94 -13.96 -3.22 8.97
C PHE A 94 -14.46 -4.22 10.01
N ILE A 95 -14.49 -5.50 9.65
CA ILE A 95 -14.73 -6.60 10.57
C ILE A 95 -13.40 -6.93 11.24
N ILE A 96 -13.36 -6.93 12.56
CA ILE A 96 -12.23 -7.39 13.35
C ILE A 96 -12.32 -8.92 13.40
N GLU A 97 -11.44 -9.59 12.65
CA GLU A 97 -11.39 -11.05 12.64
C GLU A 97 -10.57 -11.59 13.81
N LYS A 98 -9.53 -10.85 14.22
CA LYS A 98 -8.65 -11.21 15.33
C LYS A 98 -8.05 -9.97 15.96
N VAL A 99 -8.00 -9.94 17.29
CA VAL A 99 -7.23 -8.97 18.06
C VAL A 99 -6.48 -9.68 19.17
N THR A 100 -5.24 -9.28 19.38
CA THR A 100 -4.34 -9.70 20.46
C THR A 100 -3.51 -8.49 20.90
N ASN A 101 -2.57 -8.66 21.83
CA ASN A 101 -1.74 -7.56 22.31
C ASN A 101 -0.82 -6.96 21.21
N ASP A 102 -0.43 -7.75 20.21
CA ASP A 102 0.52 -7.37 19.16
C ASP A 102 -0.04 -7.46 17.74
N THR A 103 -1.13 -8.22 17.54
CA THR A 103 -1.68 -8.53 16.21
C THR A 103 -3.14 -8.07 16.10
N LEU A 104 -3.47 -7.43 14.98
CA LEU A 104 -4.83 -7.06 14.59
C LEU A 104 -5.08 -7.52 13.15
N ILE A 105 -6.18 -8.22 12.92
CA ILE A 105 -6.62 -8.64 11.58
C ILE A 105 -7.97 -7.99 11.31
N LEU A 106 -8.02 -7.21 10.24
CA LEU A 106 -9.22 -6.52 9.78
C LEU A 106 -9.59 -7.02 8.39
N SER A 107 -10.87 -7.27 8.16
CA SER A 107 -11.41 -7.48 6.82
C SER A 107 -12.33 -6.35 6.43
N GLU A 108 -12.20 -5.87 5.20
CA GLU A 108 -13.11 -4.90 4.64
C GLU A 108 -14.53 -5.47 4.61
N LYS A 109 -15.50 -4.59 4.87
CA LYS A 109 -16.91 -4.87 4.70
C LYS A 109 -17.50 -3.72 3.91
N ILE A 110 -18.03 -4.02 2.73
CA ILE A 110 -18.77 -3.09 1.89
C ILE A 110 -20.04 -3.80 1.44
N ASP A 111 -21.19 -3.18 1.67
CA ASP A 111 -22.48 -3.76 1.30
C ASP A 111 -22.55 -3.96 -0.23
N GLY A 112 -22.96 -5.16 -0.65
CA GLY A 112 -23.07 -5.52 -2.06
C GLY A 112 -21.78 -6.00 -2.74
N LEU A 113 -20.65 -6.06 -2.01
CA LEU A 113 -19.42 -6.67 -2.52
C LEU A 113 -19.19 -8.06 -1.93
N GLU A 114 -18.76 -8.98 -2.80
CA GLU A 114 -18.37 -10.34 -2.43
C GLU A 114 -16.94 -10.38 -1.86
N ASP A 115 -16.61 -11.45 -1.14
CA ASP A 115 -15.31 -11.58 -0.47
C ASP A 115 -14.12 -11.52 -1.44
N ALA A 116 -14.30 -11.98 -2.69
CA ALA A 116 -13.31 -11.87 -3.76
C ALA A 116 -13.01 -10.42 -4.20
N LYS A 117 -13.76 -9.44 -3.70
CA LYS A 117 -13.57 -8.00 -3.94
C LYS A 117 -13.20 -7.22 -2.68
N LEU A 118 -13.03 -7.89 -1.55
CA LEU A 118 -12.73 -7.28 -0.25
C LEU A 118 -11.35 -7.72 0.23
N LYS A 119 -10.62 -6.84 0.90
CA LYS A 119 -9.29 -7.14 1.43
C LYS A 119 -9.35 -7.61 2.89
N ARG A 120 -8.47 -8.53 3.24
CA ARG A 120 -8.05 -8.84 4.61
C ARG A 120 -6.66 -8.24 4.86
N LEU A 121 -6.55 -7.47 5.93
CA LEU A 121 -5.38 -6.70 6.31
C LEU A 121 -4.84 -7.21 7.65
N TYR A 122 -3.54 -7.46 7.69
CA TYR A 122 -2.82 -7.90 8.88
C TYR A 122 -1.98 -6.75 9.40
N PHE A 123 -2.08 -6.49 10.69
CA PHE A 123 -1.38 -5.41 11.36
C PHE A 123 -0.60 -5.93 12.56
N ILE A 124 0.55 -5.29 12.79
CA ILE A 124 1.38 -5.44 13.97
C ILE A 124 1.35 -4.12 14.75
N LYS A 125 1.26 -4.19 16.06
CA LYS A 125 1.31 -3.01 16.93
C LYS A 125 2.65 -2.29 16.77
N GLN A 126 2.62 -0.97 16.58
CA GLN A 126 3.82 -0.18 16.26
C GLN A 126 4.94 -0.34 17.29
N GLU A 127 4.59 -0.37 18.59
CA GLU A 127 5.53 -0.51 19.69
C GLU A 127 6.34 -1.82 19.58
N VAL A 128 5.71 -2.91 19.13
CA VAL A 128 6.37 -4.20 18.94
C VAL A 128 7.40 -4.13 17.80
N LEU A 129 7.07 -3.44 16.71
CA LEU A 129 8.02 -3.20 15.62
C LEU A 129 9.20 -2.35 16.08
N ILE A 130 8.93 -1.25 16.80
CA ILE A 130 9.98 -0.36 17.31
C ILE A 130 10.92 -1.13 18.25
N SER A 131 10.40 -1.92 19.19
CA SER A 131 11.22 -2.73 20.09
C SER A 131 12.09 -3.71 19.32
N LYS A 132 11.52 -4.41 18.33
CA LYS A 132 12.27 -5.33 17.48
C LYS A 132 13.41 -4.63 16.72
N PHE A 133 13.14 -3.47 16.10
CA PHE A 133 14.19 -2.72 15.41
C PHE A 133 15.29 -2.24 16.36
N LYS A 134 14.95 -1.78 17.57
CA LYS A 134 15.94 -1.39 18.58
C LYS A 134 16.81 -2.56 19.02
N GLU A 135 16.24 -3.75 19.14
CA GLU A 135 16.97 -4.99 19.46
C GLU A 135 17.91 -5.41 18.32
N GLU A 136 17.42 -5.38 17.07
CA GLU A 136 18.22 -5.72 15.88
C GLU A 136 19.40 -4.78 15.65
N ASN A 137 19.28 -3.52 16.08
CA ASN A 137 20.31 -2.48 15.95
C ASN A 137 21.00 -2.17 17.29
N LEU A 138 21.01 -3.14 18.22
CA LEU A 138 21.61 -2.94 19.54
C LEU A 138 23.12 -2.71 19.43
N GLY A 139 23.57 -1.55 19.91
CA GLY A 139 24.98 -1.15 19.85
C GLY A 139 25.35 -0.29 18.64
N ASP A 140 24.46 -0.19 17.64
CA ASP A 140 24.65 0.70 16.51
C ASP A 140 24.46 2.15 16.94
N LYS A 141 25.49 2.97 16.72
CA LYS A 141 25.41 4.42 16.97
C LYS A 141 24.70 5.15 15.84
N SER A 142 24.73 4.61 14.63
CA SER A 142 24.13 5.23 13.45
C SER A 142 23.30 4.21 12.69
N ILE A 143 22.11 4.62 12.27
CA ILE A 143 21.17 3.76 11.55
C ILE A 143 20.75 4.41 10.24
N ILE A 144 20.30 3.59 9.30
CA ILE A 144 19.59 4.03 8.09
C ILE A 144 18.10 3.80 8.33
N ALA A 145 17.31 4.85 8.19
CA ALA A 145 15.87 4.78 8.36
C ALA A 145 15.23 3.89 7.30
N SER A 146 14.19 3.16 7.71
CA SER A 146 13.38 2.33 6.82
C SER A 146 11.91 2.77 6.89
N LYS A 147 11.09 2.24 5.98
CA LYS A 147 9.64 2.54 5.97
C LYS A 147 8.96 2.13 7.28
N LEU A 148 9.47 1.10 7.96
CA LEU A 148 8.92 0.59 9.22
C LEU A 148 9.57 1.24 10.45
N PHE A 149 10.73 1.86 10.30
CA PHE A 149 11.47 2.49 11.39
C PHE A 149 12.13 3.79 10.92
N THR A 150 11.38 4.88 11.01
CA THR A 150 11.84 6.23 10.64
C THR A 150 11.23 7.29 11.55
N PRO A 151 11.95 8.37 11.87
CA PRO A 151 11.37 9.56 12.47
C PRO A 151 10.20 10.11 11.63
N LYS A 152 9.12 10.55 12.29
CA LYS A 152 8.00 11.20 11.61
C LYS A 152 8.10 12.71 11.68
N SER A 153 7.99 13.39 10.54
CA SER A 153 7.87 14.84 10.44
C SER A 153 6.43 15.30 10.63
N ASN A 154 6.25 16.31 11.49
CA ASN A 154 4.99 17.03 11.72
C ASN A 154 4.67 18.07 10.63
N GLY A 155 5.55 18.24 9.63
CA GLY A 155 5.31 19.10 8.48
C GLY A 155 5.73 18.46 7.16
N THR A 156 5.33 19.08 6.05
CA THR A 156 5.62 18.58 4.71
C THR A 156 6.85 19.29 4.13
N ILE A 157 7.99 18.61 4.10
CA ILE A 157 9.28 19.15 3.60
C ILE A 157 9.16 19.53 2.13
N GLU A 158 8.44 18.73 1.34
CA GLU A 158 8.13 19.01 -0.05
C GLU A 158 7.42 20.38 -0.23
N LEU A 159 6.49 20.73 0.67
CA LEU A 159 5.84 22.06 0.62
C LEU A 159 6.82 23.19 0.93
N ASP A 160 7.75 22.98 1.87
CA ASP A 160 8.78 23.99 2.17
C ASP A 160 9.74 24.17 1.00
N LEU A 161 10.10 23.08 0.31
CA LEU A 161 10.93 23.10 -0.89
C LEU A 161 10.23 23.89 -2.01
N ASN A 162 8.98 23.58 -2.31
CA ASN A 162 8.19 24.32 -3.30
C ASN A 162 8.09 25.81 -2.97
N LYS A 163 7.86 26.16 -1.68
CA LYS A 163 7.87 27.56 -1.22
C LYS A 163 9.22 28.24 -1.39
N ALA A 164 10.32 27.53 -1.13
CA ALA A 164 11.67 28.08 -1.24
C ALA A 164 12.09 28.32 -2.69
N PHE A 165 11.61 27.51 -3.64
CA PHE A 165 11.91 27.65 -5.05
C PHE A 165 11.17 28.81 -5.73
N LYS A 166 10.03 29.29 -5.18
CA LYS A 166 9.33 30.52 -5.64
C LYS A 166 9.19 30.63 -7.18
N ASN A 167 8.78 29.57 -7.86
CA ASN A 167 8.66 29.50 -9.32
C ASN A 167 9.99 29.42 -10.12
N ASN A 168 11.16 29.40 -9.46
CA ASN A 168 12.47 29.13 -10.08
C ASN A 168 12.72 27.61 -10.24
N TYR A 169 11.75 26.92 -10.84
CA TYR A 169 11.87 25.50 -11.16
C TYR A 169 12.73 25.32 -12.41
N SER A 170 13.31 24.13 -12.55
CA SER A 170 13.87 23.60 -13.79
C SER A 170 13.74 22.08 -13.77
N ASN A 171 13.86 21.43 -14.92
CA ASN A 171 13.78 19.96 -14.98
C ASN A 171 15.10 19.36 -14.50
N PHE A 172 15.14 18.87 -13.26
CA PHE A 172 16.30 18.18 -12.70
C PHE A 172 15.90 17.17 -11.64
N GLU A 173 16.80 16.23 -11.39
CA GLU A 173 16.63 15.12 -10.45
C GLU A 173 17.86 15.07 -9.55
N LEU A 174 17.65 14.69 -8.29
CA LEU A 174 18.69 14.52 -7.29
C LEU A 174 18.55 13.18 -6.57
N VAL A 175 19.68 12.58 -6.23
CA VAL A 175 19.79 11.55 -5.19
C VAL A 175 20.61 12.11 -4.05
N GLY A 176 20.13 11.90 -2.83
CA GLY A 176 20.86 12.30 -1.64
C GLY A 176 20.37 11.60 -0.39
N SER A 177 20.98 11.96 0.73
CA SER A 177 20.53 11.56 2.04
C SER A 177 20.72 12.72 3.01
N PHE A 178 19.97 12.73 4.10
CA PHE A 178 20.26 13.63 5.21
C PHE A 178 20.37 12.86 6.51
N LYS A 179 21.33 13.28 7.34
CA LYS A 179 21.55 12.72 8.66
C LYS A 179 20.97 13.64 9.71
N ILE A 180 20.05 13.13 10.51
CA ILE A 180 19.57 13.78 11.73
C ILE A 180 20.53 13.40 12.85
N TYR A 181 21.05 14.38 13.59
CA TYR A 181 21.88 14.17 14.77
C TYR A 181 21.09 14.64 16.01
N PRO A 182 20.39 13.74 16.72
CA PRO A 182 19.50 14.10 17.82
C PRO A 182 20.18 14.94 18.90
N ALA A 183 21.32 14.47 19.42
CA ALA A 183 22.07 15.15 20.49
C ALA A 183 22.56 16.55 20.09
N GLN A 184 22.92 16.73 18.80
CA GLN A 184 23.46 17.99 18.27
C GLN A 184 22.37 18.94 17.78
N LYS A 185 21.11 18.51 17.76
CA LYS A 185 19.95 19.25 17.26
C LYS A 185 20.12 19.80 15.85
N LYS A 186 20.74 19.02 14.96
CA LYS A 186 21.05 19.44 13.59
C LYS A 186 20.73 18.36 12.56
N ILE A 187 20.53 18.80 11.32
CA ILE A 187 20.46 17.96 10.13
C ILE A 187 21.61 18.35 9.20
N LYS A 188 22.19 17.36 8.53
CA LYS A 188 23.18 17.57 7.48
C LYS A 188 22.79 16.79 6.23
N THR A 189 22.60 17.50 5.12
CA THR A 189 22.23 16.93 3.83
C THR A 189 23.45 16.73 2.92
N GLU A 190 23.52 15.54 2.33
CA GLU A 190 24.49 15.15 1.32
C GLU A 190 23.75 14.82 0.01
N ILE A 191 24.32 15.27 -1.12
CA ILE A 191 23.77 15.00 -2.45
C ILE A 191 24.85 14.23 -3.20
N THR A 192 24.52 13.01 -3.62
CA THR A 192 25.43 12.09 -4.28
C THR A 192 25.31 12.15 -5.79
N PHE A 193 24.13 12.52 -6.30
CA PHE A 193 23.87 12.65 -7.74
C PHE A 193 22.93 13.83 -8.04
N SER A 194 23.14 14.44 -9.21
CA SER A 194 22.25 15.46 -9.80
C SER A 194 22.33 15.40 -11.31
N THR A 195 21.19 15.50 -12.00
CA THR A 195 21.18 15.62 -13.47
C THR A 195 21.65 16.99 -13.97
N GLN A 196 21.73 17.99 -13.08
CA GLN A 196 22.28 19.31 -13.39
C GLN A 196 23.42 19.69 -12.44
N ASN A 197 24.49 20.28 -12.96
CA ASN A 197 25.56 20.88 -12.16
C ASN A 197 25.16 22.26 -11.60
N ASP A 198 23.95 22.38 -11.04
CA ASP A 198 23.43 23.62 -10.47
C ASP A 198 23.66 23.68 -8.95
N SER A 199 24.79 24.29 -8.58
CA SER A 199 25.14 24.51 -7.17
C SER A 199 24.14 25.40 -6.41
N SER A 200 23.34 26.23 -7.09
CA SER A 200 22.40 27.15 -6.44
C SER A 200 21.14 26.44 -5.98
N ARG A 201 20.53 25.60 -6.84
CA ARG A 201 19.34 24.80 -6.49
C ARG A 201 19.65 23.73 -5.47
N ILE A 202 20.80 23.06 -5.60
CA ILE A 202 21.31 22.12 -4.59
C ILE A 202 21.46 22.82 -3.23
N ARG A 203 21.99 24.06 -3.19
CA ARG A 203 22.08 24.84 -1.94
C ARG A 203 20.71 25.17 -1.34
N ILE A 204 19.68 25.41 -2.15
CA ILE A 204 18.32 25.64 -1.65
C ILE A 204 17.79 24.36 -1.01
N VAL A 205 17.92 23.21 -1.69
CA VAL A 205 17.48 21.90 -1.18
C VAL A 205 18.14 21.60 0.17
N LYS A 206 19.47 21.70 0.25
CA LYS A 206 20.22 21.48 1.50
C LYS A 206 19.74 22.42 2.61
N ARG A 207 19.61 23.71 2.34
CA ARG A 207 19.15 24.71 3.33
C ARG A 207 17.78 24.38 3.90
N VAL A 208 16.83 23.98 3.05
CA VAL A 208 15.46 23.66 3.47
C VAL A 208 15.44 22.39 4.33
N ILE A 209 16.12 21.33 3.89
CA ILE A 209 16.17 20.06 4.62
C ILE A 209 16.94 20.24 5.94
N ASP A 210 18.11 20.88 5.94
CA ASP A 210 18.92 21.12 7.14
C ASP A 210 18.17 21.99 8.17
N GLY A 211 17.36 22.94 7.68
CA GLY A 211 16.50 23.79 8.51
C GLY A 211 15.27 23.09 9.11
N SER A 212 15.03 21.82 8.78
CA SER A 212 13.81 21.10 9.17
C SER A 212 13.87 20.39 10.52
N PHE A 213 14.99 20.44 11.26
CA PHE A 213 15.21 19.66 12.50
C PHE A 213 14.02 19.67 13.46
N LYS A 214 13.47 20.85 13.77
CA LYS A 214 12.34 21.01 14.72
C LYS A 214 11.03 20.34 14.29
N LYS A 215 10.92 19.92 13.02
CA LYS A 215 9.73 19.26 12.48
C LYS A 215 9.71 17.75 12.76
N TRP A 216 10.86 17.16 13.08
CA TRP A 216 10.99 15.72 13.26
C TRP A 216 10.66 15.28 14.70
N ASN A 217 9.79 14.29 14.83
CA ASN A 217 9.57 13.57 16.08
C ASN A 217 10.65 12.50 16.23
N LEU A 218 11.49 12.67 17.25
CA LEU A 218 12.67 11.85 17.53
C LEU A 218 12.55 11.07 18.84
N ILE A 219 11.34 10.90 19.40
CA ILE A 219 11.15 10.27 20.72
C ILE A 219 11.79 8.89 20.80
N ASP A 220 11.67 8.08 19.75
CA ASP A 220 12.23 6.73 19.67
C ASP A 220 13.68 6.67 19.17
N PHE A 221 14.28 7.81 18.87
CA PHE A 221 15.56 7.92 18.17
C PHE A 221 16.62 8.71 18.95
N GLN A 222 16.36 9.09 20.21
CA GLN A 222 17.28 9.91 21.01
C GLN A 222 18.63 9.23 21.28
N ASP A 223 18.65 7.90 21.32
CA ASP A 223 19.85 7.12 21.68
C ASP A 223 20.84 6.97 20.51
N TYR A 224 20.41 7.28 19.29
CA TYR A 224 21.27 7.21 18.10
C TYR A 224 22.09 8.49 17.94
N GLU A 225 23.36 8.35 17.58
CA GLU A 225 24.24 9.45 17.18
C GLU A 225 23.75 10.08 15.87
N SER A 226 23.35 9.24 14.90
CA SER A 226 22.77 9.72 13.65
C SER A 226 21.71 8.78 13.05
N ILE A 227 20.70 9.37 12.43
CA ILE A 227 19.69 8.68 11.62
C ILE A 227 19.80 9.20 10.19
N GLU A 228 20.17 8.32 9.26
CA GLU A 228 20.25 8.63 7.84
C GLU A 228 18.91 8.36 7.14
N ILE A 229 18.38 9.35 6.42
CA ILE A 229 17.17 9.22 5.62
C ILE A 229 17.57 9.48 4.16
N PRO A 230 17.61 8.44 3.30
CA PRO A 230 17.83 8.63 1.87
C PRO A 230 16.60 9.27 1.24
N PHE A 231 16.80 10.01 0.16
CA PHE A 231 15.72 10.57 -0.62
C PHE A 231 16.12 10.77 -2.07
N VAL A 232 15.11 10.74 -2.93
CA VAL A 232 15.18 11.24 -4.30
C VAL A 232 14.27 12.45 -4.45
N LEU A 233 14.68 13.39 -5.29
CA LEU A 233 13.94 14.62 -5.55
C LEU A 233 13.85 14.83 -7.05
N LYS A 234 12.65 15.16 -7.52
CA LYS A 234 12.39 15.52 -8.92
C LYS A 234 11.74 16.90 -8.96
N SER A 235 12.37 17.82 -9.67
CA SER A 235 11.81 19.13 -9.99
C SER A 235 11.36 19.10 -11.44
N GLU A 236 10.09 19.41 -11.68
CA GLU A 236 9.47 19.28 -12.99
C GLU A 236 8.71 20.54 -13.38
N ILE A 237 8.80 20.86 -14.67
CA ILE A 237 7.96 21.81 -15.38
C ILE A 237 7.37 21.06 -16.58
N THR A 238 6.11 20.69 -16.44
CA THR A 238 5.29 20.15 -17.51
C THR A 238 4.17 21.15 -17.83
N LYS A 239 3.31 20.82 -18.81
CA LYS A 239 2.13 21.64 -19.12
C LYS A 239 1.12 21.68 -17.96
N SER A 240 1.07 20.63 -17.14
CA SER A 240 0.07 20.43 -16.09
C SER A 240 0.63 20.56 -14.67
N PHE A 241 1.94 20.47 -14.49
CA PHE A 241 2.59 20.49 -13.19
C PHE A 241 3.86 21.33 -13.21
N ARG A 242 4.05 22.15 -12.18
CA ARG A 242 5.28 22.89 -11.95
C ARG A 242 5.58 22.81 -10.45
N GLY A 243 6.59 22.02 -10.07
CA GLY A 243 6.86 21.78 -8.67
C GLY A 243 8.02 20.84 -8.40
N ILE A 244 8.23 20.60 -7.12
CA ILE A 244 9.18 19.64 -6.57
C ILE A 244 8.39 18.51 -5.93
N SER A 245 8.77 17.29 -6.28
CA SER A 245 8.33 16.05 -5.68
C SER A 245 9.51 15.40 -4.95
N VAL A 246 9.27 14.80 -3.78
CA VAL A 246 10.31 14.11 -3.00
C VAL A 246 9.78 12.75 -2.56
N ILE A 247 10.60 11.72 -2.76
CA ILE A 247 10.37 10.38 -2.22
C ILE A 247 11.47 10.10 -1.21
N PHE A 248 11.08 9.83 0.03
CA PHE A 248 12.01 9.48 1.11
C PHE A 248 12.19 7.97 1.19
N LEU A 249 13.26 7.55 1.85
CA LEU A 249 13.60 6.15 2.13
C LEU A 249 13.94 5.34 0.86
N THR A 250 14.48 6.02 -0.14
CA THR A 250 14.95 5.44 -1.41
C THR A 250 16.05 6.30 -2.03
N ASP A 251 16.89 5.67 -2.85
CA ASP A 251 17.86 6.28 -3.76
C ASP A 251 17.54 5.98 -5.24
N ASP A 252 16.43 5.29 -5.51
CA ASP A 252 16.00 4.89 -6.85
C ASP A 252 15.10 5.97 -7.49
N LEU A 253 15.68 6.75 -8.41
CA LEU A 253 14.95 7.77 -9.18
C LEU A 253 13.79 7.19 -10.00
N THR A 254 13.85 5.91 -10.35
CA THR A 254 12.78 5.27 -11.12
C THR A 254 11.49 5.14 -10.32
N GLU A 255 11.51 5.33 -8.99
CA GLU A 255 10.28 5.39 -8.18
C GLU A 255 9.34 6.53 -8.58
N PHE A 256 9.84 7.63 -9.17
CA PHE A 256 8.99 8.69 -9.70
C PHE A 256 8.16 8.24 -10.90
N ASP A 257 8.71 7.36 -11.73
CA ASP A 257 8.06 6.86 -12.94
C ASP A 257 7.27 5.57 -12.67
N ARG A 258 7.60 4.89 -11.56
CA ARG A 258 6.96 3.68 -11.06
C ARG A 258 5.97 3.96 -9.95
N LEU A 259 5.28 5.10 -9.94
CA LEU A 259 4.09 5.22 -9.11
C LEU A 259 3.20 4.01 -9.45
N TYR A 260 3.08 3.03 -8.54
CA TYR A 260 2.42 1.73 -8.75
C TYR A 260 3.20 0.60 -9.48
N GLY A 261 4.49 0.77 -9.79
CA GLY A 261 5.32 -0.21 -10.51
C GLY A 261 5.00 -0.32 -12.00
N ILE A 262 4.22 0.62 -12.54
CA ILE A 262 3.71 0.67 -13.92
C ILE A 262 3.67 2.15 -14.35
N SER A 263 3.97 2.45 -15.61
CA SER A 263 3.94 3.83 -16.09
C SER A 263 2.51 4.39 -16.12
N MET A 264 2.36 5.69 -15.91
CA MET A 264 1.03 6.35 -15.98
C MET A 264 0.37 6.18 -17.37
N ASP A 265 1.19 6.13 -18.43
CA ASP A 265 0.70 5.89 -19.78
C ASP A 265 0.16 4.47 -19.95
N ASP A 266 0.84 3.47 -19.37
CA ASP A 266 0.39 2.09 -19.40
C ASP A 266 -0.84 1.87 -18.50
N LEU A 267 -0.93 2.54 -17.35
CA LEU A 267 -2.14 2.55 -16.51
C LEU A 267 -3.33 3.12 -17.28
N LYS A 268 -3.14 4.28 -17.91
CA LYS A 268 -4.19 4.91 -18.74
C LYS A 268 -4.59 4.02 -19.91
N ARG A 269 -3.62 3.39 -20.58
CA ARG A 269 -3.89 2.45 -21.68
C ARG A 269 -4.66 1.24 -21.18
N SER A 270 -4.27 0.66 -20.03
CA SER A 270 -4.99 -0.44 -19.40
C SER A 270 -6.45 -0.09 -19.16
N SER A 271 -6.73 1.04 -18.50
CA SER A 271 -8.10 1.45 -18.18
C SER A 271 -8.94 1.77 -19.42
N ASP A 272 -8.35 2.42 -20.44
CA ASP A 272 -9.04 2.70 -21.71
C ASP A 272 -9.40 1.40 -22.44
N CYS A 273 -8.45 0.47 -22.56
CA CYS A 273 -8.68 -0.85 -23.14
C CYS A 273 -9.73 -1.63 -22.33
N PHE A 274 -9.66 -1.63 -21.00
CA PHE A 274 -10.65 -2.30 -20.15
C PHE A 274 -12.07 -1.79 -20.40
N ASN A 275 -12.25 -0.46 -20.42
CA ASN A 275 -13.55 0.16 -20.68
C ASN A 275 -14.08 -0.16 -22.08
N LYS A 276 -13.22 -0.13 -23.11
CA LYS A 276 -13.60 -0.56 -24.46
C LYS A 276 -13.99 -2.04 -24.52
N GLY A 277 -13.29 -2.88 -23.75
CA GLY A 277 -13.61 -4.30 -23.59
C GLY A 277 -15.00 -4.50 -22.98
N LEU A 278 -15.32 -3.78 -21.91
CA LEU A 278 -16.64 -3.82 -21.27
C LEU A 278 -17.76 -3.40 -22.23
N ILE A 279 -17.57 -2.31 -22.98
CA ILE A 279 -18.55 -1.83 -23.97
C ILE A 279 -18.77 -2.89 -25.07
N ALA A 280 -17.68 -3.41 -25.65
CA ALA A 280 -17.77 -4.45 -26.68
C ALA A 280 -18.45 -5.73 -26.15
N TYR A 281 -18.14 -6.14 -24.92
CA TYR A 281 -18.75 -7.29 -24.26
C TYR A 281 -20.27 -7.08 -24.07
N GLN A 282 -20.69 -5.92 -23.57
CA GLN A 282 -22.12 -5.57 -23.40
C GLN A 282 -22.88 -5.59 -24.72
N GLU A 283 -22.22 -5.19 -25.81
CA GLU A 283 -22.76 -5.22 -27.17
C GLU A 283 -22.62 -6.61 -27.84
N LYS A 284 -22.21 -7.64 -27.07
CA LYS A 284 -21.99 -9.04 -27.50
C LYS A 284 -20.96 -9.20 -28.62
N ARG A 285 -20.10 -8.20 -28.81
CA ARG A 285 -18.94 -8.23 -29.70
C ARG A 285 -17.77 -8.90 -28.98
N TYR A 286 -17.92 -10.20 -28.75
CA TYR A 286 -16.99 -10.98 -27.93
C TYR A 286 -15.56 -10.99 -28.49
N PRO A 287 -15.32 -11.19 -29.81
CA PRO A 287 -13.96 -11.15 -30.37
C PRO A 287 -13.24 -9.82 -30.09
N GLU A 288 -13.92 -8.70 -30.27
CA GLU A 288 -13.39 -7.37 -29.98
C GLU A 288 -13.14 -7.17 -28.49
N SER A 289 -14.05 -7.62 -27.63
CA SER A 289 -13.87 -7.53 -26.18
C SER A 289 -12.64 -8.30 -25.70
N ILE A 290 -12.38 -9.48 -26.26
CA ILE A 290 -11.22 -10.32 -25.95
C ILE A 290 -9.91 -9.60 -26.31
N VAL A 291 -9.86 -8.93 -27.46
CA VAL A 291 -8.70 -8.13 -27.89
C VAL A 291 -8.46 -7.00 -26.89
N TYR A 292 -9.51 -6.26 -26.53
CA TYR A 292 -9.39 -5.14 -25.59
C TYR A 292 -8.97 -5.58 -24.18
N PHE A 293 -9.55 -6.66 -23.64
CA PHE A 293 -9.13 -7.18 -22.34
C PHE A 293 -7.70 -7.73 -22.37
N THR A 294 -7.27 -8.33 -23.49
CA THR A 294 -5.87 -8.77 -23.66
C THR A 294 -4.91 -7.59 -23.65
N GLU A 295 -5.21 -6.51 -24.37
CA GLU A 295 -4.39 -5.30 -24.38
C GLU A 295 -4.38 -4.57 -23.03
N SER A 296 -5.51 -4.63 -22.31
CA SER A 296 -5.61 -4.07 -20.96
C SER A 296 -4.64 -4.78 -20.01
N TYR A 297 -4.71 -6.11 -19.91
CA TYR A 297 -3.79 -6.90 -19.09
C TYR A 297 -2.33 -6.80 -19.55
N ARG A 298 -2.09 -6.71 -20.86
CA ARG A 298 -0.73 -6.52 -21.39
C ARG A 298 -0.11 -5.20 -20.94
N SER A 299 -0.93 -4.14 -20.85
CA SER A 299 -0.48 -2.81 -20.41
C SER A 299 -0.35 -2.75 -18.88
N ASN A 300 -1.26 -3.41 -18.16
CA ASN A 300 -1.20 -3.54 -16.72
C ASN A 300 -1.41 -5.00 -16.31
N PRO A 301 -0.32 -5.77 -16.08
CA PRO A 301 -0.41 -7.14 -15.60
C PRO A 301 -1.03 -7.31 -14.20
N LYS A 302 -1.42 -6.22 -13.54
CA LYS A 302 -2.18 -6.24 -12.28
C LYS A 302 -3.68 -6.03 -12.51
N ASN A 303 -4.11 -5.76 -13.75
CA ASN A 303 -5.53 -5.74 -14.09
C ASN A 303 -6.09 -7.15 -14.24
N ILE A 304 -6.22 -7.86 -13.12
CA ILE A 304 -6.73 -9.22 -13.12
C ILE A 304 -8.20 -9.29 -13.56
N ASP A 305 -8.96 -8.21 -13.35
CA ASP A 305 -10.32 -8.09 -13.86
C ASP A 305 -10.36 -8.18 -15.39
N ALA A 306 -9.34 -7.70 -16.11
CA ALA A 306 -9.26 -7.89 -17.55
C ALA A 306 -9.16 -9.38 -17.93
N LEU A 307 -8.40 -10.20 -17.21
CA LEU A 307 -8.32 -11.64 -17.45
C LEU A 307 -9.65 -12.35 -17.12
N TYR A 308 -10.30 -12.00 -16.01
CA TYR A 308 -11.62 -12.56 -15.69
C TYR A 308 -12.64 -12.25 -16.79
N ASN A 309 -12.72 -10.99 -17.21
CA ASN A 309 -13.65 -10.60 -18.28
C ASN A 309 -13.28 -11.22 -19.64
N LYS A 310 -11.99 -11.43 -19.92
CA LYS A 310 -11.53 -12.19 -21.09
C LYS A 310 -12.01 -13.64 -21.05
N ALA A 311 -11.87 -14.32 -19.91
CA ALA A 311 -12.34 -15.70 -19.75
C ALA A 311 -13.86 -15.81 -19.94
N ILE A 312 -14.61 -14.87 -19.36
CA ILE A 312 -16.07 -14.77 -19.52
C ILE A 312 -16.43 -14.52 -20.98
N ALA A 313 -15.76 -13.59 -21.67
CA ALA A 313 -16.01 -13.31 -23.09
C ALA A 313 -15.76 -14.54 -23.98
N TYR A 314 -14.71 -15.31 -23.73
CA TYR A 314 -14.50 -16.59 -24.44
C TYR A 314 -15.63 -17.57 -24.17
N PHE A 315 -16.03 -17.73 -22.91
CA PHE A 315 -17.08 -18.66 -22.52
C PHE A 315 -18.43 -18.32 -23.16
N GLU A 316 -18.84 -17.05 -23.11
CA GLU A 316 -20.09 -16.53 -23.70
C GLU A 316 -20.08 -16.57 -25.23
N SER A 317 -18.89 -16.52 -25.86
CA SER A 317 -18.74 -16.73 -27.31
C SER A 317 -18.85 -18.19 -27.74
N GLY A 318 -18.87 -19.13 -26.78
CA GLY A 318 -18.87 -20.57 -27.01
C GLY A 318 -17.48 -21.20 -27.12
N ASP A 319 -16.41 -20.40 -27.07
CA ASP A 319 -15.02 -20.86 -27.08
C ASP A 319 -14.57 -21.33 -25.69
N LYS A 320 -15.15 -22.44 -25.25
CA LYS A 320 -14.88 -23.04 -23.93
C LYS A 320 -13.41 -23.41 -23.75
N LYS A 321 -12.73 -23.83 -24.83
CA LYS A 321 -11.31 -24.22 -24.77
C LYS A 321 -10.45 -23.04 -24.30
N ASN A 322 -10.60 -21.88 -24.93
CA ASN A 322 -9.83 -20.69 -24.55
C ASN A 322 -10.28 -20.13 -23.20
N ALA A 323 -11.57 -20.18 -22.86
CA ALA A 323 -12.03 -19.81 -21.51
C ALA A 323 -11.32 -20.62 -20.42
N CYS A 324 -11.26 -21.95 -20.59
CA CYS A 324 -10.57 -22.85 -19.68
C CYS A 324 -9.08 -22.56 -19.56
N GLN A 325 -8.42 -22.20 -20.66
CA GLN A 325 -7.01 -21.81 -20.62
C GLN A 325 -6.79 -20.54 -19.78
N VAL A 326 -7.67 -19.54 -19.92
CA VAL A 326 -7.55 -18.30 -19.13
C VAL A 326 -7.90 -18.52 -17.66
N TRP A 327 -8.88 -19.36 -17.33
CA TRP A 327 -9.15 -19.71 -15.92
C TRP A 327 -8.01 -20.51 -15.28
N LEU A 328 -7.33 -21.37 -16.04
CA LEU A 328 -6.12 -22.03 -15.56
C LEU A 328 -5.00 -21.02 -15.29
N GLU A 329 -4.81 -20.04 -16.18
CA GLU A 329 -3.86 -18.93 -15.98
C GLU A 329 -4.17 -18.17 -14.67
N LEU A 330 -5.43 -17.76 -14.48
CA LEU A 330 -5.89 -17.10 -13.25
C LEU A 330 -5.67 -17.97 -12.00
N SER A 331 -5.93 -19.28 -12.08
CA SER A 331 -5.65 -20.20 -10.97
C SER A 331 -4.16 -20.28 -10.64
N ILE A 332 -3.28 -20.20 -11.63
CA ILE A 332 -1.83 -20.19 -11.43
C ILE A 332 -1.40 -18.87 -10.78
N LEU A 333 -2.10 -17.77 -11.08
CA LEU A 333 -1.97 -16.46 -10.43
C LEU A 333 -2.63 -16.39 -9.04
N GLY A 334 -2.92 -17.53 -8.42
CA GLY A 334 -3.43 -17.60 -7.04
C GLY A 334 -4.88 -17.15 -6.88
N GLN A 335 -5.67 -17.07 -7.95
CA GLN A 335 -7.07 -16.67 -7.88
C GLN A 335 -7.96 -17.87 -7.52
N VAL A 336 -8.54 -17.83 -6.32
CA VAL A 336 -9.31 -18.94 -5.73
C VAL A 336 -10.59 -19.22 -6.53
N ASP A 337 -11.34 -18.18 -6.89
CA ASP A 337 -12.57 -18.33 -7.66
C ASP A 337 -12.31 -18.88 -9.07
N ALA A 338 -11.27 -18.41 -9.75
CA ALA A 338 -10.91 -18.94 -11.07
C ALA A 338 -10.55 -20.44 -11.03
N LYS A 339 -9.84 -20.88 -9.98
CA LYS A 339 -9.54 -22.31 -9.77
C LYS A 339 -10.82 -23.13 -9.65
N LYS A 340 -11.79 -22.64 -8.88
CA LYS A 340 -13.10 -23.29 -8.73
C LYS A 340 -13.82 -23.38 -10.08
N ILE A 341 -13.92 -22.26 -10.81
CA ILE A 341 -14.60 -22.20 -12.11
C ILE A 341 -13.93 -23.16 -13.12
N PHE A 342 -12.60 -23.21 -13.15
CA PHE A 342 -11.85 -24.13 -14.01
C PHE A 342 -12.23 -25.59 -13.74
N LEU A 343 -12.21 -26.04 -12.49
CA LEU A 343 -12.53 -27.42 -12.12
C LEU A 343 -13.99 -27.80 -12.44
N GLU A 344 -14.91 -26.84 -12.38
CA GLU A 344 -16.32 -27.06 -12.66
C GLU A 344 -16.62 -27.14 -14.18
N ASN A 345 -15.89 -26.39 -15.00
CA ASN A 345 -16.26 -26.15 -16.41
C ASN A 345 -15.34 -26.79 -17.46
N CYS A 346 -14.15 -27.29 -17.08
CA CYS A 346 -13.06 -27.57 -18.02
C CYS A 346 -12.62 -29.05 -18.10
N ASN A 347 -13.53 -29.98 -17.80
CA ASN A 347 -13.29 -31.42 -17.86
C ASN A 347 -13.16 -31.99 -19.27
#